data_AF-A0A369J8F0-F1
#
_entry.id   AF-A0A369J8F0-F1
#
_cell.length_a   1.000
_cell.length_b   1.000
_cell.length_c   1.000
_cell.angle_alpha   90.00
_cell.angle_beta   90.00
_cell.angle_gamma   90.00
#
_symmetry.space_group_name_H-M   'P 1'
#
loop_
_entity.id
_entity.type
_entity.pdbx_description
1 polymer ?
#
loop_
_entity_poly.entity_id
_entity_poly.type
_entity_poly.pdbx_seq_one_letter_code
_entity_poly.pdbx_strand_id
1 'polypeptide(L)'
;MSKRKYQSDEKLQSYKPKPNNMSRRMVDDGGNDLAGYLVLRLHQAVDLSKADLQELTGGKPSFSGATWDTVAPALGLRRDLNIIQLDTFTVPNAILPPSFHRELMTNGSRWLDVYQEPWSWGPEESRLRLLEAWFVPVCSLFCGRLVDTPEPSTPETQESSPNEIEHKIFMLDNCVLVVIEMNPTPENIFDDYAQVLLELVSAMKRNRDTDFDRQPPIYAMLSDLRDYYILSYDGKEFRRMARVTVSLDARADFLRGMAHVSDLLFSVLLNGYIEILAAVQKRSAKRSEANDVSRHRSISSGIPVIGEGPEQFSRPSLEIWSKAHLKALEAQKIMVGADLTSEDTWDQDGRRGINLLNESFKDIPKFGSLADWDERNLKHQIDNITNQLLQSHGTPPIGEV
;
A
#
# COMPACT_ATOMS: atom_id res chain seq x y z
N MET A 1 -25.89 -44.07 -19.18
CA MET A 1 -25.17 -42.78 -19.07
C MET A 1 -26.12 -41.66 -19.45
N SER A 2 -26.69 -40.98 -18.45
CA SER A 2 -27.72 -39.95 -18.64
C SER A 2 -27.06 -38.58 -18.79
N LYS A 3 -27.29 -37.90 -19.93
CA LYS A 3 -26.80 -36.54 -20.19
C LYS A 3 -27.66 -35.55 -19.40
N ARG A 4 -27.08 -34.86 -18.41
CA ARG A 4 -27.72 -33.71 -17.76
C ARG A 4 -27.72 -32.53 -18.74
N LYS A 5 -28.91 -32.00 -19.04
CA LYS A 5 -29.10 -30.73 -19.74
C LYS A 5 -28.76 -29.59 -18.79
N TYR A 6 -27.90 -28.68 -19.23
CA TYR A 6 -27.62 -27.41 -18.59
C TYR A 6 -28.85 -26.49 -18.76
N GLN A 7 -29.41 -26.01 -17.65
CA GLN A 7 -30.40 -24.92 -17.64
C GLN A 7 -29.65 -23.61 -17.44
N SER A 8 -29.86 -22.64 -18.32
CA SER A 8 -29.33 -21.29 -18.20
C SER A 8 -30.06 -20.54 -17.08
N ASP A 9 -29.32 -20.01 -16.11
CA ASP A 9 -29.85 -19.23 -14.99
C ASP A 9 -30.27 -17.82 -15.43
N GLU A 10 -31.52 -17.69 -15.92
CA GLU A 10 -32.20 -16.37 -16.01
C GLU A 10 -32.45 -15.73 -14.63
N LYS A 11 -32.25 -16.47 -13.52
CA LYS A 11 -32.47 -15.97 -12.15
C LYS A 11 -31.36 -15.07 -11.60
N LEU A 12 -30.19 -15.04 -12.23
CA LEU A 12 -29.11 -14.11 -11.84
C LEU A 12 -29.32 -12.70 -12.39
N GLN A 13 -30.05 -12.54 -13.49
CA GLN A 13 -30.30 -11.23 -14.11
C GLN A 13 -31.39 -10.40 -13.40
N SER A 14 -32.19 -11.00 -12.51
CA SER A 14 -33.25 -10.29 -11.76
C SER A 14 -32.94 -10.08 -10.28
N TYR A 15 -31.70 -10.33 -9.82
CA TYR A 15 -31.36 -10.19 -8.41
C TYR A 15 -31.02 -8.74 -8.06
N LYS A 16 -31.99 -8.00 -7.50
CA LYS A 16 -31.75 -6.73 -6.81
C LYS A 16 -31.51 -7.00 -5.32
N PRO A 17 -30.27 -6.90 -4.80
CA PRO A 17 -30.03 -7.10 -3.37
C PRO A 17 -30.77 -6.02 -2.57
N LYS A 18 -31.44 -6.44 -1.48
CA LYS A 18 -32.06 -5.50 -0.53
C LYS A 18 -30.96 -4.76 0.25
N PRO A 19 -31.02 -3.42 0.39
CA PRO A 19 -29.96 -2.59 0.98
C PRO A 19 -29.50 -3.05 2.38
N ASN A 20 -30.42 -3.56 3.19
CA ASN A 20 -30.16 -3.94 4.58
C ASN A 20 -29.30 -5.21 4.75
N ASN A 21 -29.05 -5.96 3.67
CA ASN A 21 -28.17 -7.15 3.71
C ASN A 21 -26.73 -6.83 3.28
N MET A 22 -26.49 -5.67 2.66
CA MET A 22 -25.16 -5.28 2.18
C MET A 22 -24.28 -4.82 3.36
N SER A 23 -24.85 -4.04 4.26
CA SER A 23 -24.22 -3.57 5.51
C SER A 23 -23.80 -4.71 6.44
N ARG A 24 -24.55 -5.81 6.47
CA ARG A 24 -24.22 -6.97 7.32
C ARG A 24 -23.06 -7.79 6.76
N ARG A 25 -22.98 -7.93 5.43
CA ARG A 25 -21.89 -8.63 4.74
C ARG A 25 -20.56 -7.88 4.81
N MET A 26 -20.59 -6.56 4.67
CA MET A 26 -19.39 -5.71 4.74
C MET A 26 -18.75 -5.69 6.14
N VAL A 27 -19.52 -5.96 7.20
CA VAL A 27 -18.99 -6.09 8.58
C VAL A 27 -18.36 -7.46 8.83
N ASP A 28 -18.86 -8.51 8.17
CA ASP A 28 -18.40 -9.89 8.38
C ASP A 28 -17.11 -10.23 7.59
N ASP A 29 -16.78 -9.48 6.53
CA ASP A 29 -15.67 -9.79 5.58
C ASP A 29 -14.32 -9.11 5.89
N GLY A 30 -14.14 -8.50 7.06
CA GLY A 30 -12.81 -8.14 7.59
C GLY A 30 -12.24 -6.77 7.17
N GLY A 31 -12.41 -5.78 8.05
CA GLY A 31 -11.38 -4.79 8.38
C GLY A 31 -11.18 -3.56 7.50
N ASN A 32 -11.51 -3.57 6.20
CA ASN A 32 -11.20 -2.45 5.28
C ASN A 32 -12.33 -1.44 5.05
N ASP A 33 -13.50 -1.58 5.69
CA ASP A 33 -14.72 -0.91 5.24
C ASP A 33 -15.28 0.22 6.11
N LEU A 34 -14.50 0.79 7.05
CA LEU A 34 -14.98 2.02 7.73
C LEU A 34 -15.10 3.19 6.74
N ALA A 35 -14.19 3.28 5.76
CA ALA A 35 -14.24 4.25 4.67
C ALA A 35 -15.37 3.94 3.67
N GLY A 36 -15.57 2.66 3.30
CA GLY A 36 -16.69 2.23 2.45
C GLY A 36 -18.05 2.51 3.10
N TYR A 37 -18.18 2.26 4.39
CA TYR A 37 -19.38 2.60 5.18
C TYR A 37 -19.62 4.11 5.27
N LEU A 38 -18.55 4.91 5.40
CA LEU A 38 -18.58 6.38 5.41
C LEU A 38 -19.03 6.97 4.07
N VAL A 39 -18.47 6.49 2.97
CA VAL A 39 -18.84 6.91 1.61
C VAL A 39 -20.29 6.54 1.32
N LEU A 40 -20.73 5.35 1.72
CA LEU A 40 -22.12 4.91 1.58
C LEU A 40 -23.09 5.76 2.42
N ARG A 41 -22.71 6.13 3.65
CA ARG A 41 -23.47 7.02 4.54
C ARG A 41 -23.58 8.44 3.98
N LEU A 42 -22.49 9.00 3.47
CA LEU A 42 -22.47 10.34 2.87
C LEU A 42 -23.30 10.39 1.58
N HIS A 43 -23.19 9.36 0.73
CA HIS A 43 -24.04 9.21 -0.46
C HIS A 43 -25.54 9.12 -0.09
N GLN A 44 -25.88 8.35 0.96
CA GLN A 44 -27.27 8.19 1.41
C GLN A 44 -27.84 9.42 2.14
N ALA A 45 -27.01 10.22 2.80
CA ALA A 45 -27.47 11.33 3.64
C ALA A 45 -27.64 12.65 2.88
N VAL A 46 -26.93 12.84 1.77
CA VAL A 46 -26.80 14.16 1.12
C VAL A 46 -27.08 14.11 -0.39
N ASP A 47 -27.52 12.96 -0.92
CA ASP A 47 -27.80 12.72 -2.35
C ASP A 47 -26.63 13.14 -3.28
N LEU A 48 -25.39 13.04 -2.76
CA LEU A 48 -24.17 13.40 -3.48
C LEU A 48 -23.98 12.43 -4.64
N SER A 49 -23.89 12.98 -5.85
CA SER A 49 -23.56 12.23 -7.04
C SER A 49 -22.11 11.75 -7.00
N LYS A 50 -21.78 10.76 -7.83
CA LYS A 50 -20.39 10.30 -8.01
C LYS A 50 -19.46 11.46 -8.40
N ALA A 51 -19.97 12.45 -9.15
CA ALA A 51 -19.22 13.64 -9.55
C ALA A 51 -18.90 14.57 -8.37
N ASP A 52 -19.83 14.74 -7.42
CA ASP A 52 -19.59 15.58 -6.24
C ASP A 52 -18.53 14.98 -5.31
N LEU A 53 -18.50 13.64 -5.19
CA LEU A 53 -17.44 12.92 -4.48
C LEU A 53 -16.07 13.10 -5.16
N GLN A 54 -16.02 13.16 -6.49
CA GLN A 54 -14.80 13.39 -7.26
C GLN A 54 -14.30 14.83 -7.09
N GLU A 55 -15.19 15.83 -7.10
CA GLU A 55 -14.86 17.24 -6.84
C GLU A 55 -14.31 17.45 -5.42
N LEU A 56 -14.91 16.79 -4.40
CA LEU A 56 -14.45 16.84 -3.01
C LEU A 56 -13.07 16.21 -2.78
N THR A 57 -12.65 15.27 -3.62
CA THR A 57 -11.31 14.66 -3.54
C THR A 57 -10.20 15.50 -4.16
N GLY A 58 -10.53 16.66 -4.74
CA GLY A 58 -9.58 17.67 -5.20
C GLY A 58 -8.58 17.10 -6.20
N GLY A 59 -9.05 16.84 -7.43
CA GLY A 59 -8.30 16.44 -8.62
C GLY A 59 -6.81 16.18 -8.36
N LYS A 60 -6.49 14.99 -7.85
CA LYS A 60 -5.10 14.56 -7.73
C LYS A 60 -4.51 14.52 -9.15
N PRO A 61 -3.24 14.89 -9.33
CA PRO A 61 -2.60 14.70 -10.63
C PRO A 61 -2.62 13.19 -10.95
N SER A 62 -3.35 12.81 -11.99
CA SER A 62 -3.25 11.51 -12.64
C SER A 62 -1.97 11.52 -13.51
N PHE A 63 -1.31 10.38 -13.58
CA PHE A 63 -0.08 10.22 -14.35
C PHE A 63 -0.27 9.37 -15.61
N SER A 64 -1.46 8.86 -15.92
CA SER A 64 -1.74 8.07 -17.15
C SER A 64 -1.45 8.80 -18.46
N GLY A 65 -1.35 10.14 -18.44
CA GLY A 65 -0.89 10.93 -19.59
C GLY A 65 0.64 11.05 -19.73
N ALA A 66 1.41 10.42 -18.84
CA ALA A 66 2.87 10.54 -18.82
C ALA A 66 3.52 9.72 -19.92
N THR A 67 4.29 10.39 -20.78
CA THR A 67 5.08 9.72 -21.83
C THR A 67 6.56 9.71 -21.49
N TRP A 68 7.26 8.65 -21.85
CA TRP A 68 8.71 8.51 -21.61
C TRP A 68 9.51 9.66 -22.20
N ASP A 69 9.17 10.08 -23.41
CA ASP A 69 9.82 11.19 -24.11
C ASP A 69 9.75 12.52 -23.35
N THR A 70 8.72 12.68 -22.52
CA THR A 70 8.50 13.86 -21.68
C THR A 70 9.14 13.69 -20.30
N VAL A 71 8.90 12.55 -19.66
CA VAL A 71 9.32 12.31 -18.27
C VAL A 71 10.82 12.08 -18.14
N ALA A 72 11.41 11.27 -19.03
CA ALA A 72 12.83 10.92 -18.91
C ALA A 72 13.73 12.18 -18.89
N PRO A 73 13.62 13.14 -19.83
CA PRO A 73 14.41 14.37 -19.76
C PRO A 73 14.14 15.21 -18.51
N ALA A 74 12.87 15.28 -18.06
CA ALA A 74 12.49 16.05 -16.87
C ALA A 74 13.13 15.49 -15.59
N LEU A 75 13.38 14.19 -15.55
CA LEU A 75 14.07 13.49 -14.48
C LEU A 75 15.59 13.38 -14.69
N GLY A 76 16.13 14.01 -15.74
CA GLY A 76 17.56 13.95 -16.07
C GLY A 76 18.02 12.62 -16.68
N LEU A 77 17.08 11.78 -17.13
CA LEU A 77 17.32 10.54 -17.85
C LEU A 77 17.41 10.82 -19.37
N ARG A 78 18.08 9.93 -20.12
CA ARG A 78 18.13 10.06 -21.58
C ARG A 78 16.83 9.56 -22.21
N ARG A 79 16.40 10.16 -23.33
CA ARG A 79 15.22 9.69 -24.08
C ARG A 79 15.40 8.29 -24.65
N ASP A 80 16.61 7.99 -25.12
CA ASP A 80 16.99 6.67 -25.63
C ASP A 80 17.39 5.69 -24.52
N LEU A 81 17.24 6.08 -23.25
CA LEU A 81 17.57 5.22 -22.14
C LEU A 81 16.58 4.05 -22.09
N ASN A 82 17.07 2.85 -22.37
CA ASN A 82 16.30 1.65 -22.04
C ASN A 82 16.33 1.49 -20.51
N ILE A 83 15.23 1.14 -19.85
CA ILE A 83 15.21 0.88 -18.41
C ILE A 83 16.33 -0.08 -17.98
N ILE A 84 16.73 -1.02 -18.85
CA ILE A 84 17.83 -1.97 -18.65
C ILE A 84 19.17 -1.25 -18.37
N GLN A 85 19.30 0.00 -18.78
CA GLN A 85 20.46 0.86 -18.56
C GLN A 85 20.44 1.58 -17.21
N LEU A 86 19.34 1.52 -16.44
CA LEU A 86 19.37 1.95 -15.04
C LEU A 86 20.33 1.06 -14.25
N ASP A 87 21.01 1.67 -13.29
CA ASP A 87 21.88 0.97 -12.36
C ASP A 87 21.10 -0.11 -11.60
N THR A 88 21.78 -1.23 -11.36
CA THR A 88 21.15 -2.34 -10.66
C THR A 88 21.27 -2.17 -9.14
N PHE A 89 20.24 -2.55 -8.42
CA PHE A 89 20.30 -2.73 -6.97
C PHE A 89 19.84 -4.13 -6.57
N THR A 90 20.18 -4.53 -5.35
CA THR A 90 19.75 -5.78 -4.75
C THR A 90 19.35 -5.53 -3.31
N VAL A 91 18.35 -6.25 -2.82
CA VAL A 91 18.03 -6.33 -1.39
C VAL A 91 18.44 -7.72 -0.87
N PRO A 92 18.72 -7.88 0.43
CA PRO A 92 18.90 -9.21 1.01
C PRO A 92 17.67 -10.08 0.75
N ASN A 93 17.86 -11.22 0.10
CA ASN A 93 16.78 -12.13 -0.28
C ASN A 93 16.30 -12.91 0.95
N ALA A 94 15.24 -12.43 1.59
CA ALA A 94 14.62 -13.06 2.74
C ALA A 94 13.48 -13.97 2.27
N ILE A 95 13.59 -15.26 2.57
CA ILE A 95 12.67 -16.28 2.05
C ILE A 95 11.59 -16.58 3.12
N LEU A 96 10.31 -16.53 2.72
CA LEU A 96 9.20 -16.88 3.61
C LEU A 96 9.20 -18.39 3.91
N PRO A 97 8.65 -18.83 5.07
CA PRO A 97 8.63 -20.24 5.42
C PRO A 97 7.71 -21.05 4.49
N PRO A 98 8.01 -22.34 4.21
CA PRO A 98 7.21 -23.20 3.34
C PRO A 98 5.73 -23.29 3.74
N SER A 99 5.42 -23.25 5.04
CA SER A 99 4.04 -23.22 5.50
C SER A 99 3.28 -21.99 5.00
N PHE A 100 3.95 -20.84 4.99
CA PHE A 100 3.37 -19.59 4.50
C PHE A 100 3.20 -19.63 2.99
N HIS A 101 4.18 -20.18 2.25
CA HIS A 101 4.02 -20.43 0.82
C HIS A 101 2.83 -21.33 0.50
N ARG A 102 2.62 -22.40 1.27
CA ARG A 102 1.44 -23.27 1.11
C ARG A 102 0.14 -22.52 1.32
N GLU A 103 0.07 -21.66 2.34
CA GLU A 103 -1.09 -20.83 2.60
C GLU A 103 -1.35 -19.86 1.44
N LEU A 104 -0.31 -19.16 0.96
CA LEU A 104 -0.39 -18.27 -0.21
C LEU A 104 -0.86 -19.02 -1.47
N MET A 105 -0.24 -20.16 -1.79
CA MET A 105 -0.62 -20.96 -2.96
C MET A 105 -2.04 -21.50 -2.85
N THR A 106 -2.47 -21.91 -1.65
CA THR A 106 -3.85 -22.36 -1.40
C THR A 106 -4.84 -21.20 -1.60
N ASN A 107 -4.51 -20.01 -1.10
CA ASN A 107 -5.32 -18.81 -1.29
C ASN A 107 -5.37 -18.43 -2.78
N GLY A 108 -4.23 -18.23 -3.43
CA GLY A 108 -4.14 -17.89 -4.84
C GLY A 108 -4.86 -18.90 -5.74
N SER A 109 -4.78 -20.19 -5.43
CA SER A 109 -5.57 -21.23 -6.10
C SER A 109 -7.08 -20.94 -6.02
N ARG A 110 -7.62 -20.62 -4.84
CA ARG A 110 -9.05 -20.31 -4.71
C ARG A 110 -9.45 -19.06 -5.51
N TRP A 111 -8.56 -18.08 -5.60
CA TRP A 111 -8.82 -16.88 -6.41
C TRP A 111 -8.81 -17.19 -7.91
N LEU A 112 -7.92 -18.06 -8.39
CA LEU A 112 -7.94 -18.55 -9.78
C LEU A 112 -9.24 -19.29 -10.11
N ASP A 113 -9.86 -19.97 -9.14
CA ASP A 113 -11.16 -20.62 -9.35
C ASP A 113 -12.31 -19.60 -9.58
N VAL A 114 -12.17 -18.38 -9.05
CA VAL A 114 -13.17 -17.31 -9.15
C VAL A 114 -12.92 -16.41 -10.37
N TYR A 115 -11.67 -15.97 -10.53
CA TYR A 115 -11.26 -14.98 -11.54
C TYR A 115 -10.68 -15.60 -12.81
N GLN A 116 -10.73 -16.93 -12.92
CA GLN A 116 -10.21 -17.74 -14.03
C GLN A 116 -8.68 -17.73 -14.14
N GLU A 117 -8.18 -18.51 -15.10
CA GLU A 117 -6.74 -18.74 -15.29
C GLU A 117 -6.07 -17.58 -16.04
N PRO A 118 -4.75 -17.38 -15.86
CA PRO A 118 -3.99 -16.27 -16.45
C PRO A 118 -4.23 -15.94 -17.92
N TRP A 119 -4.28 -16.96 -18.76
CA TRP A 119 -4.45 -16.80 -20.20
C TRP A 119 -5.87 -16.41 -20.62
N SER A 120 -6.83 -16.43 -19.70
CA SER A 120 -8.26 -16.16 -19.96
C SER A 120 -8.75 -14.85 -19.34
N TRP A 121 -7.86 -14.07 -18.74
CA TRP A 121 -8.27 -12.90 -17.98
C TRP A 121 -8.90 -11.82 -18.84
N GLY A 122 -10.03 -11.31 -18.33
CA GLY A 122 -10.77 -10.20 -18.87
C GLY A 122 -10.28 -8.86 -18.30
N PRO A 123 -11.17 -8.03 -17.72
CA PRO A 123 -10.82 -6.68 -17.26
C PRO A 123 -9.64 -6.63 -16.28
N GLU A 124 -8.94 -5.49 -16.26
CA GLU A 124 -7.86 -5.16 -15.31
C GLU A 124 -8.23 -5.44 -13.84
N GLU A 125 -9.46 -5.15 -13.45
CA GLU A 125 -9.96 -5.42 -12.09
C GLU A 125 -9.76 -6.88 -11.66
N SER A 126 -9.98 -7.86 -12.55
CA SER A 126 -9.82 -9.29 -12.20
C SER A 126 -8.36 -9.65 -11.94
N ARG A 127 -7.44 -8.99 -12.65
CA ARG A 127 -5.99 -9.19 -12.53
C ARG A 127 -5.46 -8.59 -11.23
N LEU A 128 -5.93 -7.39 -10.89
CA LEU A 128 -5.63 -6.70 -9.62
C LEU A 128 -6.12 -7.51 -8.42
N ARG A 129 -7.38 -7.95 -8.47
CA ARG A 129 -7.99 -8.83 -7.47
C ARG A 129 -7.14 -10.07 -7.22
N LEU A 130 -6.63 -10.71 -8.27
CA LEU A 130 -5.75 -11.86 -8.08
C LEU A 130 -4.44 -11.51 -7.35
N LEU A 131 -3.82 -10.36 -7.64
CA LEU A 131 -2.60 -9.93 -6.93
C LEU A 131 -2.84 -9.72 -5.43
N GLU A 132 -4.00 -9.21 -5.05
CA GLU A 132 -4.38 -9.02 -3.64
C GLU A 132 -4.27 -10.33 -2.85
N ALA A 133 -4.59 -11.47 -3.47
CA ALA A 133 -4.49 -12.80 -2.86
C ALA A 133 -3.07 -13.15 -2.38
N TRP A 134 -2.05 -12.54 -2.98
CA TRP A 134 -0.64 -12.74 -2.67
C TRP A 134 -0.08 -11.59 -1.84
N PHE A 135 -0.41 -10.35 -2.22
CA PHE A 135 0.21 -9.16 -1.65
C PHE A 135 -0.37 -8.78 -0.30
N VAL A 136 -1.69 -8.92 -0.10
CA VAL A 136 -2.32 -8.56 1.19
C VAL A 136 -1.73 -9.38 2.34
N PRO A 137 -1.61 -10.73 2.26
CA PRO A 137 -0.98 -11.50 3.33
C PRO A 137 0.47 -11.09 3.60
N VAL A 138 1.28 -10.85 2.56
CA VAL A 138 2.67 -10.40 2.72
C VAL A 138 2.74 -9.03 3.38
N CYS A 139 1.91 -8.07 2.96
CA CYS A 139 1.83 -6.74 3.55
C CYS A 139 1.38 -6.77 5.01
N SER A 140 0.49 -7.69 5.36
CA SER A 140 -0.04 -7.82 6.72
C SER A 140 1.04 -8.16 7.76
N LEU A 141 2.13 -8.83 7.34
CA LEU A 141 3.30 -9.11 8.20
C LEU A 141 3.98 -7.83 8.70
N PHE A 142 3.76 -6.70 8.00
CA PHE A 142 4.33 -5.41 8.35
C PHE A 142 3.33 -4.46 9.01
N CYS A 143 2.16 -4.96 9.42
CA CYS A 143 0.99 -4.12 9.73
C CYS A 143 0.73 -3.08 8.62
N GLY A 144 1.12 -3.41 7.39
CA GLY A 144 0.97 -2.54 6.24
C GLY A 144 -0.46 -2.57 5.74
N ARG A 145 -0.79 -1.60 4.89
CA ARG A 145 -2.07 -1.56 4.18
C ARG A 145 -1.83 -1.42 2.69
N LEU A 146 -2.51 -2.24 1.92
CA LEU A 146 -2.68 -2.07 0.49
C LEU A 146 -3.87 -1.14 0.29
N VAL A 147 -3.66 -0.01 -0.37
CA VAL A 147 -4.71 0.97 -0.65
C VAL A 147 -4.85 1.12 -2.15
N ASP A 148 -6.05 0.86 -2.62
CA ASP A 148 -6.45 1.04 -4.00
C ASP A 148 -6.84 2.50 -4.18
N THR A 149 -6.07 3.23 -4.98
CA THR A 149 -6.40 4.60 -5.33
C THR A 149 -6.98 4.57 -6.74
N PRO A 150 -8.29 4.86 -6.91
CA PRO A 150 -8.83 4.99 -8.25
C PRO A 150 -8.12 6.16 -8.93
N GLU A 151 -7.67 5.97 -10.16
CA GLU A 151 -7.16 7.09 -10.93
C GLU A 151 -8.29 8.11 -11.13
N PRO A 152 -8.06 9.41 -10.86
CA PRO A 152 -9.10 10.42 -11.06
C PRO A 152 -9.50 10.41 -12.53
N SER A 153 -10.75 10.00 -12.78
CA SER A 153 -11.29 9.84 -14.13
C SER A 153 -11.04 11.08 -14.96
N THR A 154 -10.18 10.97 -15.98
CA THR A 154 -10.22 11.89 -17.10
C THR A 154 -11.64 11.93 -17.66
N PRO A 155 -12.15 13.10 -18.09
CA PRO A 155 -13.51 13.22 -18.59
C PRO A 155 -13.77 12.14 -19.65
N GLU A 156 -14.83 11.35 -19.45
CA GLU A 156 -15.21 10.21 -20.28
C GLU A 156 -15.17 10.61 -21.76
N THR A 157 -14.10 10.23 -22.45
CA THR A 157 -14.10 10.15 -23.90
C THR A 157 -14.56 8.74 -24.24
N GLN A 158 -15.20 8.54 -25.40
CA GLN A 158 -15.73 7.22 -25.81
C GLN A 158 -14.67 6.09 -25.88
N GLU A 159 -13.39 6.41 -25.66
CA GLU A 159 -12.25 5.50 -25.74
C GLU A 159 -11.46 5.35 -24.43
N SER A 160 -11.78 6.11 -23.36
CA SER A 160 -11.05 5.97 -22.09
C SER A 160 -11.48 4.71 -21.35
N SER A 161 -10.55 3.78 -21.11
CA SER A 161 -10.75 2.61 -20.25
C SER A 161 -11.20 3.06 -18.86
N PRO A 162 -12.35 2.60 -18.38
CA PRO A 162 -12.84 3.00 -17.08
C PRO A 162 -12.01 2.34 -15.96
N ASN A 163 -11.27 3.19 -15.24
CA ASN A 163 -10.67 2.96 -13.91
C ASN A 163 -9.36 2.15 -13.88
N GLU A 164 -8.24 2.79 -14.21
CA GLU A 164 -6.93 2.33 -13.72
C GLU A 164 -6.93 2.41 -12.19
N ILE A 165 -6.44 1.35 -11.53
CA ILE A 165 -6.36 1.27 -10.07
C ILE A 165 -4.90 1.14 -9.66
N GLU A 166 -4.41 2.16 -8.94
CA GLU A 166 -3.07 2.17 -8.38
C GLU A 166 -3.07 1.48 -7.01
N HIS A 167 -2.17 0.52 -6.81
CA HIS A 167 -1.99 -0.16 -5.52
C HIS A 167 -0.82 0.45 -4.76
N LYS A 168 -1.08 1.04 -3.59
CA LYS A 168 -0.04 1.64 -2.74
C LYS A 168 0.08 0.91 -1.43
N ILE A 169 1.29 0.44 -1.11
CA ILE A 169 1.61 -0.19 0.16
C ILE A 169 2.16 0.87 1.11
N PHE A 170 1.42 1.11 2.18
CA PHE A 170 1.82 2.01 3.26
C PHE A 170 2.35 1.21 4.45
N MET A 171 3.39 1.74 5.09
CA MET A 171 3.91 1.31 6.38
C MET A 171 4.12 2.51 7.30
N LEU A 172 4.20 2.29 8.62
CA LEU A 172 4.54 3.26 9.66
C LEU A 172 4.09 4.71 9.37
N ASP A 173 2.92 5.10 9.89
CA ASP A 173 2.39 6.46 9.81
C ASP A 173 2.18 6.99 8.38
N ASN A 174 1.70 6.12 7.49
CA ASN A 174 1.40 6.46 6.08
C ASN A 174 2.63 6.77 5.22
N CYS A 175 3.80 6.22 5.57
CA CYS A 175 4.94 6.20 4.67
C CYS A 175 4.65 5.25 3.51
N VAL A 176 4.59 5.79 2.28
CA VAL A 176 4.50 4.95 1.08
C VAL A 176 5.84 4.23 0.93
N LEU A 177 5.83 2.90 0.88
CA LEU A 177 7.06 2.15 0.60
C LEU A 177 7.06 1.57 -0.82
N VAL A 178 5.92 1.01 -1.25
CA VAL A 178 5.83 0.35 -2.56
C VAL A 178 4.64 0.91 -3.32
N VAL A 179 4.88 1.23 -4.58
CA VAL A 179 3.85 1.50 -5.58
C VAL A 179 3.77 0.31 -6.52
N ILE A 180 2.57 -0.22 -6.75
CA ILE A 180 2.36 -1.38 -7.60
C ILE A 180 1.48 -0.93 -8.76
N GLU A 181 2.02 -1.11 -9.96
CA GLU A 181 1.38 -0.73 -11.21
C GLU A 181 1.18 -1.96 -12.08
N MET A 182 -0.02 -2.08 -12.64
CA MET A 182 -0.44 -3.20 -13.44
C MET A 182 -0.67 -2.77 -14.88
N ASN A 183 0.16 -3.23 -15.80
CA ASN A 183 -0.03 -2.91 -17.21
C ASN A 183 -0.44 -4.15 -18.03
N PRO A 184 -1.57 -4.11 -18.77
CA PRO A 184 -1.97 -5.19 -19.67
C PRO A 184 -1.11 -5.38 -20.92
N THR A 185 -0.45 -4.34 -21.41
CA THR A 185 0.02 -4.29 -22.79
C THR A 185 1.51 -3.97 -22.90
N PRO A 186 2.32 -4.88 -23.46
CA PRO A 186 3.75 -4.64 -23.66
C PRO A 186 4.07 -3.59 -24.73
N GLU A 187 3.06 -3.09 -25.46
CA GLU A 187 3.24 -2.17 -26.58
C GLU A 187 3.82 -0.81 -26.16
N ASN A 188 3.61 -0.39 -24.91
CA ASN A 188 4.08 0.90 -24.43
C ASN A 188 4.76 0.87 -23.05
N ILE A 189 5.57 -0.16 -22.81
CA ILE A 189 6.28 -0.34 -21.54
C ILE A 189 7.10 0.89 -21.08
N PHE A 190 7.51 1.75 -22.02
CA PHE A 190 8.24 2.97 -21.70
C PHE A 190 7.36 4.03 -21.03
N ASP A 191 6.13 4.20 -21.47
CA ASP A 191 5.19 5.14 -20.85
C ASP A 191 4.77 4.61 -19.46
N ASP A 192 4.65 3.30 -19.30
CA ASP A 192 4.42 2.67 -17.99
C ASP A 192 5.58 2.97 -17.03
N TYR A 193 6.83 2.88 -17.51
CA TYR A 193 7.97 3.30 -16.71
C TYR A 193 7.90 4.79 -16.40
N ALA A 194 7.53 5.64 -17.35
CA ALA A 194 7.41 7.08 -17.14
C ALA A 194 6.44 7.38 -15.97
N GLN A 195 5.26 6.75 -15.99
CA GLN A 195 4.25 6.83 -14.93
C GLN A 195 4.83 6.37 -13.59
N VAL A 196 5.38 5.15 -13.51
CA VAL A 196 5.94 4.61 -12.27
C VAL A 196 7.08 5.47 -11.71
N LEU A 197 7.94 6.04 -12.56
CA LEU A 197 9.01 6.93 -12.11
C LEU A 197 8.45 8.23 -11.50
N LEU A 198 7.40 8.81 -12.09
CA LEU A 198 6.72 9.98 -11.51
C LEU A 198 6.08 9.64 -10.17
N GLU A 199 5.48 8.46 -10.05
CA GLU A 199 4.89 7.99 -8.80
C GLU A 199 5.93 7.80 -7.71
N LEU A 200 7.09 7.22 -8.02
CA LEU A 200 8.22 7.10 -7.09
C LEU A 200 8.69 8.48 -6.58
N VAL A 201 8.80 9.46 -7.48
CA VAL A 201 9.17 10.84 -7.13
C VAL A 201 8.10 11.49 -6.25
N SER A 202 6.83 11.30 -6.61
CA SER A 202 5.67 11.82 -5.86
C SER A 202 5.61 11.22 -4.45
N ALA A 203 5.78 9.91 -4.32
CA ALA A 203 5.82 9.20 -3.05
C ALA A 203 7.00 9.66 -2.18
N MET A 204 8.20 9.78 -2.75
CA MET A 204 9.38 10.31 -2.06
C MET A 204 9.15 11.74 -1.58
N LYS A 205 8.54 12.60 -2.40
CA LYS A 205 8.20 13.97 -1.99
C LYS A 205 7.18 13.98 -0.85
N ARG A 206 6.09 13.24 -0.99
CA ARG A 206 5.04 13.12 0.03
C ARG A 206 5.59 12.67 1.36
N ASN A 207 6.43 11.64 1.35
CA ASN A 207 7.06 11.16 2.56
C ASN A 207 8.02 12.24 3.13
N ARG A 208 8.71 13.05 2.30
CA ARG A 208 9.61 14.11 2.82
C ARG A 208 8.84 15.17 3.56
N ASP A 209 7.66 15.49 3.06
CA ASP A 209 6.73 16.44 3.68
C ASP A 209 6.21 15.94 5.04
N THR A 210 6.30 14.62 5.34
CA THR A 210 5.98 14.03 6.65
C THR A 210 7.17 13.97 7.63
N ASP A 211 8.18 14.83 7.43
CA ASP A 211 9.30 15.09 8.36
C ASP A 211 10.33 13.94 8.47
N PHE A 212 10.60 13.28 7.34
CA PHE A 212 11.69 12.31 7.18
C PHE A 212 12.79 12.91 6.28
N ASP A 213 13.74 13.63 6.89
CA ASP A 213 14.85 14.34 6.19
C ASP A 213 15.76 13.42 5.35
N ARG A 214 15.89 12.16 5.73
CA ARG A 214 16.60 11.12 4.96
C ARG A 214 15.74 9.89 4.93
N GLN A 215 15.28 9.56 3.75
CA GLN A 215 14.28 8.52 3.57
C GLN A 215 14.91 7.23 3.11
N PRO A 216 14.27 6.10 3.45
CA PRO A 216 14.46 4.90 2.66
C PRO A 216 14.20 5.20 1.17
N PRO A 217 14.80 4.41 0.26
CA PRO A 217 14.31 4.36 -1.10
C PRO A 217 12.82 4.00 -1.14
N ILE A 218 12.09 4.63 -2.05
CA ILE A 218 10.75 4.16 -2.43
C ILE A 218 10.94 3.09 -3.48
N TYR A 219 10.17 2.02 -3.40
CA TYR A 219 10.19 0.95 -4.40
C TYR A 219 8.93 0.99 -5.24
N ALA A 220 9.02 0.45 -6.44
CA ALA A 220 7.87 0.17 -7.26
C ALA A 220 7.96 -1.22 -7.87
N MET A 221 6.80 -1.82 -8.10
CA MET A 221 6.66 -3.09 -8.81
C MET A 221 5.74 -2.86 -10.01
N LEU A 222 6.29 -2.92 -11.22
CA LEU A 222 5.53 -2.90 -12.46
C LEU A 222 5.32 -4.34 -12.93
N SER A 223 4.10 -4.72 -13.29
CA SER A 223 3.82 -6.08 -13.75
C SER A 223 2.69 -6.21 -14.77
N ASP A 224 2.85 -7.16 -15.70
CA ASP A 224 1.80 -7.69 -16.58
C ASP A 224 1.33 -9.10 -16.13
N LEU A 225 1.64 -9.49 -14.88
CA LEU A 225 1.46 -10.82 -14.26
C LEU A 225 2.34 -11.95 -14.79
N ARG A 226 3.00 -11.76 -15.92
CA ARG A 226 4.06 -12.64 -16.40
C ARG A 226 5.41 -12.15 -15.92
N ASP A 227 5.66 -10.87 -16.04
CA ASP A 227 6.92 -10.23 -15.75
C ASP A 227 6.74 -9.21 -14.64
N TYR A 228 7.70 -9.21 -13.72
CA TYR A 228 7.72 -8.35 -12.56
C TYR A 228 9.02 -7.56 -12.58
N TYR A 229 8.90 -6.24 -12.71
CA TYR A 229 10.01 -5.30 -12.72
C TYR A 229 10.01 -4.53 -11.41
N ILE A 230 11.12 -4.55 -10.68
CA ILE A 230 11.25 -3.78 -9.46
C ILE A 230 12.18 -2.60 -9.69
N LEU A 231 11.67 -1.42 -9.35
CA LEU A 231 12.40 -0.16 -9.42
C LEU A 231 12.57 0.40 -8.01
N SER A 232 13.57 1.24 -7.82
CA SER A 232 13.75 2.02 -6.60
C SER A 232 14.18 3.43 -6.91
N TYR A 233 13.79 4.37 -6.04
CA TYR A 233 14.23 5.75 -6.07
C TYR A 233 14.65 6.20 -4.67
N ASP A 234 15.90 6.59 -4.50
CA ASP A 234 16.45 7.06 -3.22
C ASP A 234 16.31 8.58 -3.02
N GLY A 235 15.62 9.25 -3.94
CA GLY A 235 15.50 10.69 -3.96
C GLY A 235 16.59 11.42 -4.76
N LYS A 236 17.48 10.67 -5.40
CA LYS A 236 18.51 11.17 -6.34
C LYS A 236 18.60 10.31 -7.59
N GLU A 237 18.66 8.99 -7.43
CA GLU A 237 18.93 8.04 -8.51
C GLU A 237 17.81 7.01 -8.61
N PHE A 238 17.49 6.63 -9.84
CA PHE A 238 16.64 5.50 -10.13
C PHE A 238 17.50 4.26 -10.35
N ARG A 239 17.08 3.15 -9.74
CA ARG A 239 17.74 1.85 -9.90
C ARG A 239 16.71 0.77 -10.17
N ARG A 240 17.16 -0.33 -10.75
CA ARG A 240 16.32 -1.51 -11.04
C ARG A 240 16.84 -2.77 -10.36
N MET A 241 15.95 -3.69 -10.04
CA MET A 241 16.31 -5.05 -9.67
C MET A 241 16.25 -5.97 -10.89
N ALA A 242 16.68 -7.22 -10.72
CA ALA A 242 16.44 -8.27 -11.69
C ALA A 242 14.93 -8.45 -11.95
N ARG A 243 14.59 -8.71 -13.22
CA ARG A 243 13.25 -9.10 -13.65
C ARG A 243 12.94 -10.50 -13.15
N VAL A 244 11.73 -10.70 -12.61
CA VAL A 244 11.18 -12.03 -12.32
C VAL A 244 10.14 -12.37 -13.37
N THR A 245 10.20 -13.59 -13.90
CA THR A 245 9.23 -14.11 -14.85
C THR A 245 8.49 -15.30 -14.25
N VAL A 246 7.16 -15.23 -14.31
CA VAL A 246 6.21 -16.25 -13.88
C VAL A 246 5.64 -16.93 -15.11
N SER A 247 5.57 -18.27 -15.08
CA SER A 247 4.91 -19.03 -16.14
C SER A 247 3.41 -18.87 -16.04
N LEU A 248 2.76 -18.55 -17.16
CA LEU A 248 1.31 -18.51 -17.27
C LEU A 248 0.73 -19.83 -17.80
N ASP A 249 1.56 -20.78 -18.25
CA ASP A 249 1.08 -21.95 -19.01
C ASP A 249 0.40 -23.02 -18.14
N ALA A 250 0.93 -23.23 -16.93
CA ALA A 250 0.45 -24.24 -16.01
C ALA A 250 0.20 -23.62 -14.64
N ARG A 251 -1.00 -23.84 -14.09
CA ARG A 251 -1.40 -23.34 -12.78
C ARG A 251 -0.38 -23.61 -11.69
N ALA A 252 0.16 -24.83 -11.62
CA ALA A 252 1.16 -25.18 -10.61
C ALA A 252 2.46 -24.36 -10.74
N ASP A 253 2.88 -24.05 -11.96
CA ASP A 253 4.07 -23.23 -12.21
C ASP A 253 3.79 -21.75 -11.97
N PHE A 254 2.59 -21.28 -12.29
CA PHE A 254 2.10 -19.95 -11.92
C PHE A 254 2.13 -19.76 -10.40
N LEU A 255 1.50 -20.67 -9.64
CA LEU A 255 1.47 -20.61 -8.17
C LEU A 255 2.88 -20.62 -7.56
N ARG A 256 3.80 -21.43 -8.11
CA ARG A 256 5.21 -21.46 -7.68
C ARG A 256 5.94 -20.16 -8.01
N GLY A 257 5.73 -19.61 -9.20
CA GLY A 257 6.29 -18.32 -9.60
C GLY A 257 5.79 -17.18 -8.72
N MET A 258 4.50 -17.16 -8.39
CA MET A 258 3.90 -16.16 -7.50
C MET A 258 4.40 -16.26 -6.05
N ALA A 259 4.73 -17.47 -5.57
CA ALA A 259 5.41 -17.62 -4.28
C ALA A 259 6.79 -16.94 -4.30
N HIS A 260 7.54 -17.06 -5.41
CA HIS A 260 8.81 -16.35 -5.56
C HIS A 260 8.64 -14.82 -5.66
N VAL A 261 7.61 -14.34 -6.36
CA VAL A 261 7.26 -12.90 -6.38
C VAL A 261 6.91 -12.40 -4.97
N SER A 262 6.25 -13.24 -4.15
CA SER A 262 5.91 -12.92 -2.77
C SER A 262 7.14 -12.84 -1.85
N ASP A 263 8.12 -13.73 -2.01
CA ASP A 263 9.42 -13.62 -1.31
C ASP A 263 10.15 -12.33 -1.69
N LEU A 264 10.10 -11.96 -2.97
CA LEU A 264 10.72 -10.75 -3.45
C LEU A 264 10.03 -9.48 -2.90
N LEU A 265 8.70 -9.45 -2.93
CA LEU A 265 7.92 -8.37 -2.30
C LEU A 265 8.24 -8.29 -0.81
N PHE A 266 8.23 -9.42 -0.11
CA PHE A 266 8.58 -9.49 1.31
C PHE A 266 9.98 -8.93 1.60
N SER A 267 10.97 -9.30 0.79
CA SER A 267 12.35 -8.83 0.91
C SER A 267 12.46 -7.31 0.74
N VAL A 268 11.75 -6.76 -0.24
CA VAL A 268 11.68 -5.31 -0.48
C VAL A 268 11.01 -4.59 0.69
N LEU A 269 9.87 -5.10 1.16
CA LEU A 269 9.15 -4.53 2.31
C LEU A 269 10.00 -4.57 3.58
N LEU A 270 10.66 -5.70 3.86
CA LEU A 270 11.53 -5.86 5.02
C LEU A 270 12.72 -4.90 4.98
N ASN A 271 13.38 -4.78 3.83
CA ASN A 271 14.49 -3.86 3.65
C ASN A 271 14.04 -2.40 3.85
N GLY A 272 12.94 -2.01 3.23
CA GLY A 272 12.39 -0.66 3.40
C GLY A 272 11.95 -0.37 4.84
N TYR A 273 11.35 -1.34 5.54
CA TYR A 273 11.01 -1.20 6.95
C TYR A 273 12.24 -0.98 7.84
N ILE A 274 13.31 -1.75 7.64
CA ILE A 274 14.58 -1.58 8.35
C ILE A 274 15.18 -0.19 8.11
N GLU A 275 15.20 0.27 6.85
CA GLU A 275 15.66 1.60 6.48
C GLU A 275 14.84 2.72 7.14
N ILE A 276 13.50 2.56 7.22
CA ILE A 276 12.62 3.50 7.95
C ILE A 276 13.02 3.55 9.43
N LEU A 277 13.18 2.40 10.08
CA LEU A 277 13.55 2.34 11.50
C LEU A 277 14.91 3.01 11.76
N ALA A 278 15.89 2.76 10.89
CA ALA A 278 17.19 3.40 10.96
C ALA A 278 17.08 4.93 10.82
N ALA A 279 16.25 5.42 9.88
CA ALA A 279 16.00 6.84 9.70
C ALA A 279 15.35 7.50 10.93
N VAL A 280 14.33 6.85 11.50
CA VAL A 280 13.63 7.33 12.72
C VAL A 280 14.56 7.34 13.93
N GLN A 281 15.38 6.31 14.11
CA GLN A 281 16.37 6.22 15.18
C GLN A 281 17.37 7.38 15.08
N LYS A 282 17.94 7.61 13.89
CA LYS A 282 18.89 8.70 13.64
C LYS A 282 18.28 10.07 13.92
N ARG A 283 17.03 10.30 13.50
CA ARG A 283 16.28 11.54 13.79
C ARG A 283 16.08 11.72 15.29
N SER A 284 15.73 10.65 16.00
CA SER A 284 15.50 10.70 17.45
C SER A 284 16.79 11.01 18.21
N ALA A 285 17.93 10.45 17.80
CA ALA A 285 19.24 10.76 18.39
C ALA A 285 19.62 12.24 18.25
N LYS A 286 19.51 12.81 17.04
CA LYS A 286 19.80 14.24 16.79
C LYS A 286 18.96 15.19 17.65
N ARG A 287 17.69 14.83 17.90
CA ARG A 287 16.78 15.65 18.73
C ARG A 287 17.18 15.61 20.21
N SER A 288 17.59 14.45 20.71
CA SER A 288 18.10 14.34 22.09
C SER A 288 19.32 15.24 22.30
N GLU A 289 20.27 15.23 21.36
CA GLU A 289 21.45 16.11 21.40
C GLU A 289 21.08 17.59 21.40
N ALA A 290 20.10 18.01 20.57
CA ALA A 290 19.65 19.40 20.52
C ALA A 290 18.92 19.87 21.80
N ASN A 291 18.16 18.98 22.45
CA ASN A 291 17.45 19.28 23.68
C ASN A 291 18.37 19.37 24.91
N ASP A 292 19.45 18.59 24.94
CA ASP A 292 20.43 18.69 26.02
C ASP A 292 21.17 20.04 26.00
N VAL A 293 21.46 20.56 24.80
CA VAL A 293 22.07 21.90 24.63
C VAL A 293 21.14 23.02 25.11
N SER A 294 19.82 22.91 24.89
CA SER A 294 18.87 23.95 25.30
C SER A 294 18.64 23.97 26.82
N ARG A 295 18.60 22.80 27.48
CA ARG A 295 18.50 22.70 28.95
C ARG A 295 19.68 23.35 29.67
N HIS A 296 20.89 23.23 29.13
CA HIS A 296 22.07 23.89 29.70
C HIS A 296 22.01 25.43 29.61
N ARG A 297 21.32 26.01 28.63
CA ARG A 297 21.16 27.48 28.53
C ARG A 297 20.09 28.01 29.47
N SER A 298 19.00 27.27 29.70
CA SER A 298 17.87 27.74 30.53
C SER A 298 18.19 27.83 32.03
N ILE A 299 19.16 27.05 32.53
CA ILE A 299 19.60 27.12 33.93
C ILE A 299 20.33 28.45 34.22
N SER A 300 20.88 29.11 33.19
CA SER A 300 21.61 30.38 33.34
C SER A 300 20.71 31.61 33.46
N SER A 301 19.40 31.53 33.14
CA SER A 301 18.55 32.73 33.02
C SER A 301 17.57 32.98 34.17
N GLY A 302 17.46 32.11 35.18
CA GLY A 302 16.75 32.39 36.44
C GLY A 302 15.25 32.76 36.37
N ILE A 303 14.61 32.69 35.19
CA ILE A 303 13.18 33.00 35.04
C ILE A 303 12.37 31.70 35.16
N PRO A 304 11.49 31.57 36.18
CA PRO A 304 10.60 30.42 36.30
C PRO A 304 9.54 30.47 35.19
N VAL A 305 9.52 29.43 34.34
CA VAL A 305 8.49 29.24 33.31
C VAL A 305 7.24 28.66 33.99
N ILE A 306 6.31 29.54 34.36
CA ILE A 306 4.99 29.17 34.90
C ILE A 306 4.04 29.05 33.71
N GLY A 307 3.77 27.82 33.29
CA GLY A 307 2.80 27.52 32.23
C GLY A 307 2.66 26.02 32.07
N GLU A 308 1.66 25.44 32.74
CA GLU A 308 1.16 24.09 32.51
C GLU A 308 0.55 24.03 31.10
N GLY A 309 1.39 23.80 30.10
CA GLY A 309 0.95 23.54 28.73
C GLY A 309 0.33 22.14 28.62
N PRO A 310 -0.54 21.93 27.62
CA PRO A 310 -1.22 20.66 27.39
C PRO A 310 -0.21 19.52 27.34
N GLU A 311 -0.53 18.42 28.02
CA GLU A 311 0.29 17.22 28.16
C GLU A 311 1.05 16.92 26.87
N GLN A 312 2.35 17.28 26.86
CA GLN A 312 3.24 16.88 25.79
C GLN A 312 3.31 15.35 25.86
N PHE A 313 2.59 14.67 24.98
CA PHE A 313 2.69 13.23 24.78
C PHE A 313 4.17 12.86 24.80
N SER A 314 4.57 12.14 25.85
CA SER A 314 5.95 11.76 26.09
C SER A 314 6.40 10.97 24.89
N ARG A 315 7.27 11.59 24.07
CA ARG A 315 7.71 10.96 22.85
C ARG A 315 8.49 9.69 23.22
N PRO A 316 8.29 8.61 22.47
CA PRO A 316 8.95 7.34 22.74
C PRO A 316 10.46 7.49 22.81
N SER A 317 11.08 6.78 23.74
CA SER A 317 12.52 6.85 23.94
C SER A 317 13.27 6.31 22.71
N LEU A 318 14.46 6.86 22.45
CA LEU A 318 15.40 6.37 21.42
C LEU A 318 15.67 4.86 21.56
N GLU A 319 15.62 4.35 22.79
CA GLU A 319 15.80 2.93 23.13
C GLU A 319 14.75 2.03 22.47
N ILE A 320 13.48 2.46 22.45
CA ILE A 320 12.39 1.69 21.84
C ILE A 320 12.62 1.48 20.34
N TRP A 321 12.96 2.57 19.63
CA TRP A 321 13.26 2.51 18.20
C TRP A 321 14.50 1.67 17.89
N SER A 322 15.53 1.78 18.75
CA SER A 322 16.75 0.99 18.61
C SER A 322 16.48 -0.51 18.79
N LYS A 323 15.64 -0.86 19.77
CA LYS A 323 15.22 -2.24 20.02
C LYS A 323 14.43 -2.82 18.84
N ALA A 324 13.45 -2.08 18.32
CA ALA A 324 12.70 -2.49 17.13
C ALA A 324 13.64 -2.70 15.93
N HIS A 325 14.51 -1.73 15.64
CA HIS A 325 15.48 -1.82 14.54
C HIS A 325 16.39 -3.06 14.66
N LEU A 326 16.92 -3.35 15.85
CA LEU A 326 17.75 -4.53 16.09
C LEU A 326 16.99 -5.84 15.83
N LYS A 327 15.73 -5.94 16.28
CA LYS A 327 14.88 -7.12 16.03
C LYS A 327 14.59 -7.31 14.53
N ALA A 328 14.31 -6.23 13.81
CA ALA A 328 14.09 -6.29 12.36
C ALA A 328 15.35 -6.76 11.61
N LEU A 329 16.53 -6.27 12.01
CA LEU A 329 17.82 -6.74 11.47
C LEU A 329 18.08 -8.22 11.78
N GLU A 330 17.78 -8.67 13.01
CA GLU A 330 17.92 -10.08 13.38
C GLU A 330 16.96 -10.97 12.59
N ALA A 331 15.71 -10.53 12.41
CA ALA A 331 14.73 -11.21 11.57
C ALA A 331 15.22 -11.37 10.13
N GLN A 332 15.71 -10.29 9.50
CA GLN A 332 16.28 -10.35 8.16
C GLN A 332 17.48 -11.31 8.10
N LYS A 333 18.38 -11.25 9.08
CA LYS A 333 19.56 -12.13 9.14
C LYS A 333 19.15 -13.61 9.18
N ILE A 334 18.15 -13.96 9.98
CA ILE A 334 17.65 -15.34 10.09
C ILE A 334 17.01 -15.77 8.77
N MET A 335 16.16 -14.95 8.16
CA MET A 335 15.43 -15.32 6.95
C MET A 335 16.30 -15.36 5.69
N VAL A 336 17.34 -14.53 5.63
CA VAL A 336 18.36 -14.57 4.56
C VAL A 336 19.30 -15.77 4.75
N GLY A 337 19.59 -16.12 6.00
CA GLY A 337 20.46 -17.24 6.36
C GLY A 337 19.72 -18.54 6.67
N ALA A 338 18.45 -18.67 6.27
CA ALA A 338 17.60 -19.80 6.63
C ALA A 338 18.19 -21.12 6.11
N ASP A 339 18.15 -22.16 6.92
CA ASP A 339 18.66 -23.47 6.55
C ASP A 339 17.70 -24.20 5.59
N LEU A 340 18.04 -24.17 4.31
CA LEU A 340 17.28 -24.82 3.23
C LEU A 340 17.60 -26.32 3.05
N THR A 341 18.36 -26.95 3.96
CA THR A 341 18.67 -28.39 3.87
C THR A 341 17.45 -29.29 4.05
N SER A 342 16.46 -28.82 4.81
CA SER A 342 15.17 -29.50 4.98
C SER A 342 14.02 -28.49 5.02
N GLU A 343 12.83 -28.94 4.68
CA GLU A 343 11.63 -28.10 4.75
C GLU A 343 11.34 -27.68 6.20
N ASP A 344 11.52 -28.58 7.18
CA ASP A 344 11.26 -28.31 8.59
C ASP A 344 12.20 -27.24 9.17
N THR A 345 13.50 -27.30 8.84
CA THR A 345 14.49 -26.30 9.30
C THR A 345 14.22 -24.94 8.67
N TRP A 346 13.91 -24.90 7.37
CA TRP A 346 13.53 -23.67 6.68
C TRP A 346 12.25 -23.09 7.29
N ASP A 347 11.22 -23.91 7.53
CA ASP A 347 9.96 -23.47 8.14
C ASP A 347 10.20 -22.90 9.55
N GLN A 348 11.03 -23.56 10.35
CA GLN A 348 11.40 -23.11 11.68
C GLN A 348 12.12 -21.75 11.66
N ASP A 349 13.12 -21.58 10.79
CA ASP A 349 13.88 -20.33 10.67
C ASP A 349 12.99 -19.19 10.15
N GLY A 350 12.18 -19.45 9.11
CA GLY A 350 11.25 -18.47 8.56
C GLY A 350 10.22 -18.00 9.60
N ARG A 351 9.63 -18.93 10.37
CA ARG A 351 8.71 -18.58 11.47
C ARG A 351 9.41 -17.78 12.57
N ARG A 352 10.64 -18.14 12.93
CA ARG A 352 11.43 -17.39 13.92
C ARG A 352 11.68 -15.95 13.44
N GLY A 353 12.04 -15.78 12.16
CA GLY A 353 12.19 -14.46 11.54
C GLY A 353 10.91 -13.64 11.59
N ILE A 354 9.77 -14.23 11.18
CA ILE A 354 8.45 -13.57 11.24
C ILE A 354 8.08 -13.19 12.68
N ASN A 355 8.36 -14.03 13.67
CA ASN A 355 8.09 -13.73 15.07
C ASN A 355 8.90 -12.52 15.56
N LEU A 356 10.19 -12.45 15.23
CA LEU A 356 11.03 -11.30 15.56
C LEU A 356 10.57 -10.02 14.86
N LEU A 357 10.13 -10.13 13.61
CA LEU A 357 9.53 -9.01 12.87
C LEU A 357 8.27 -8.50 13.57
N ASN A 358 7.36 -9.41 13.95
CA ASN A 358 6.15 -9.07 14.70
C ASN A 358 6.47 -8.41 16.06
N GLU A 359 7.51 -8.89 16.73
CA GLU A 359 7.99 -8.26 17.97
C GLU A 359 8.57 -6.86 17.73
N SER A 360 9.32 -6.65 16.64
CA SER A 360 9.79 -5.33 16.24
C SER A 360 8.63 -4.35 16.11
N PHE A 361 7.55 -4.75 15.44
CA PHE A 361 6.35 -3.90 15.31
C PHE A 361 5.67 -3.62 16.65
N LYS A 362 5.59 -4.61 17.54
CA LYS A 362 5.00 -4.43 18.88
C LYS A 362 5.79 -3.48 19.76
N ASP A 363 7.12 -3.41 19.56
CA ASP A 363 7.97 -2.45 20.26
C ASP A 363 7.71 -1.03 19.73
N ILE A 364 7.26 -0.86 18.48
CA ILE A 364 7.00 0.48 17.93
C ILE A 364 5.78 1.11 18.62
N PRO A 365 5.93 2.32 19.15
CA PRO A 365 4.84 3.12 19.68
C PRO A 365 3.79 3.35 18.59
N LYS A 366 2.54 3.03 18.89
CA LYS A 366 1.44 3.33 17.97
C LYS A 366 1.21 4.85 18.00
N PHE A 367 1.76 5.57 17.03
CA PHE A 367 1.51 7.01 16.88
C PHE A 367 0.08 7.18 16.41
N GLY A 368 -0.76 7.81 17.24
CA GLY A 368 -2.14 8.14 16.91
C GLY A 368 -2.85 6.99 16.25
N SER A 369 -2.96 5.85 16.97
CA SER A 369 -3.58 4.67 16.42
C SER A 369 -4.91 5.05 15.76
N LEU A 370 -5.35 4.32 14.74
CA LEU A 370 -6.76 4.37 14.36
C LEU A 370 -7.71 3.97 15.52
N ALA A 371 -7.21 3.58 16.71
CA ALA A 371 -7.99 3.50 17.93
C ALA A 371 -8.08 4.84 18.72
N ASP A 372 -7.27 5.85 18.40
CA ASP A 372 -7.48 7.26 18.77
C ASP A 372 -8.38 8.00 17.77
N TRP A 373 -8.73 7.35 16.65
CA TRP A 373 -9.98 7.65 15.96
C TRP A 373 -11.11 7.04 16.79
N ASP A 374 -11.38 7.61 17.97
CA ASP A 374 -12.56 7.29 18.77
C ASP A 374 -13.75 7.35 17.82
N GLU A 375 -14.56 6.29 17.76
CA GLU A 375 -15.79 6.25 16.98
C GLU A 375 -16.63 7.51 17.27
N ARG A 376 -16.54 8.06 18.49
CA ARG A 376 -17.15 9.34 18.86
C ARG A 376 -16.55 10.54 18.16
N ASN A 377 -15.23 10.62 17.99
CA ASN A 377 -14.56 11.73 17.33
C ASN A 377 -14.80 11.69 15.81
N LEU A 378 -14.80 10.49 15.22
CA LEU A 378 -15.16 10.29 13.82
C LEU A 378 -16.64 10.63 13.57
N LYS A 379 -17.54 10.14 14.43
CA LYS A 379 -18.96 10.47 14.38
C LYS A 379 -19.19 11.98 14.53
N HIS A 380 -18.49 12.63 15.44
CA HIS A 380 -18.57 14.08 15.62
C HIS A 380 -18.06 14.86 14.39
N GLN A 381 -16.99 14.41 13.75
CA GLN A 381 -16.51 15.03 12.51
C GLN A 381 -17.47 14.80 11.33
N ILE A 382 -18.05 13.60 11.21
CA ILE A 382 -19.10 13.29 10.23
C ILE A 382 -20.32 14.16 10.46
N ASP A 383 -20.79 14.27 11.70
CA ASP A 383 -21.95 15.08 12.06
C ASP A 383 -21.67 16.56 11.76
N ASN A 384 -20.45 17.06 12.03
CA ASN A 384 -20.06 18.43 11.70
C ASN A 384 -20.02 18.69 10.18
N ILE A 385 -19.44 17.80 9.39
CA ILE A 385 -19.39 17.93 7.92
C ILE A 385 -20.81 17.84 7.34
N THR A 386 -21.61 16.90 7.82
CA THR A 386 -23.02 16.74 7.41
C THR A 386 -23.82 18.02 7.72
N ASN A 387 -23.65 18.59 8.92
CA ASN A 387 -24.32 19.82 9.31
C ASN A 387 -23.85 21.04 8.50
N GLN A 388 -22.56 21.13 8.15
CA GLN A 388 -22.04 22.19 7.28
C GLN A 388 -22.62 22.08 5.86
N LEU A 389 -22.72 20.88 5.31
CA LEU A 389 -23.30 20.64 3.98
C LEU A 389 -24.81 20.92 3.95
N LEU A 390 -25.55 20.52 5.00
CA LEU A 390 -26.97 20.84 5.14
C LEU A 390 -27.22 22.36 5.28
N GLN A 391 -26.28 23.10 5.87
CA GLN A 391 -26.35 24.55 5.97
C GLN A 391 -25.99 25.26 4.66
N SER A 392 -25.07 24.70 3.85
CA SER A 392 -24.68 25.28 2.56
C SER A 392 -25.72 25.02 1.46
N HIS A 393 -26.46 23.91 1.52
CA HIS A 393 -27.52 23.56 0.57
C HIS A 393 -28.90 23.96 1.09
N GLY A 394 -29.04 25.24 1.48
CA GLY A 394 -30.25 25.82 2.08
C GLY A 394 -31.53 25.18 1.56
N THR A 395 -32.31 24.62 2.48
CA THR A 395 -33.59 23.97 2.20
C THR A 395 -34.41 24.86 1.27
N PRO A 396 -34.79 24.40 0.06
CA PRO A 396 -35.61 25.23 -0.81
C PRO A 396 -36.90 25.56 -0.05
N PRO A 397 -37.37 26.82 -0.11
CA PRO A 397 -38.59 27.20 0.57
C PRO A 397 -39.71 26.30 0.04
N ILE A 398 -40.38 25.62 0.96
CA ILE A 398 -41.59 24.86 0.67
C ILE A 398 -42.60 25.90 0.16
N GLY A 399 -42.75 25.96 -1.16
CA GLY A 399 -43.86 26.67 -1.79
C GLY A 399 -45.14 25.91 -1.44
N GLU A 400 -46.02 26.56 -0.70
CA GLU A 400 -47.38 26.09 -0.43
C GLU A 400 -48.12 25.88 -1.76
N VAL A 401 -48.75 24.71 -1.89
CA VAL A 401 -49.75 24.39 -2.92
C VAL A 401 -51.13 24.63 -2.36
#